data_AF-R5I0Z6-F1
#
_entry.id   AF-R5I0Z6-F1
#
_cell.length_a   1.000
_cell.length_b   1.000
_cell.length_c   1.000
_cell.angle_alpha   90.00
_cell.angle_beta   90.00
_cell.angle_gamma   90.00
#
_symmetry.space_group_name_H-M   'P 1'
#
loop_
_entity.id
_entity.type
_entity.pdbx_description
1 polymer ?
#
loop_
_entity_poly.entity_id
_entity_poly.type
_entity_poly.pdbx_seq_one_letter_code
_entity_poly.pdbx_strand_id
1 'polypeptide(L)'
;MLDIDRQTFRPRYEDALKVAVNRHDLSVINIYDERDRTLPDVGLIPVRDNETDRIVYVDTSRKSVREEYGEWARKAYAETLLTLRKYKVDTVSIRTDQDYVKSLVALFQTRA
;
A
#
# COMPACT_ATOMS: atom_id res chain seq x y z
N MET A 1 0.81 7.33 2.16
CA MET A 1 1.79 7.33 1.06
C MET A 1 2.56 6.02 1.12
N LEU A 2 2.67 5.30 0.01
CA LEU A 2 3.40 4.03 -0.03
C LEU A 2 4.91 4.32 0.02
N ASP A 3 5.61 3.69 0.96
CA ASP A 3 7.05 3.87 1.16
C ASP A 3 7.86 3.07 0.12
N ILE A 4 7.72 3.46 -1.14
CA ILE A 4 8.29 2.77 -2.30
C ILE A 4 9.22 3.69 -3.10
N ASP A 5 10.22 3.08 -3.73
CA ASP A 5 11.06 3.75 -4.71
C ASP A 5 10.26 4.10 -5.96
N ARG A 6 10.39 5.35 -6.45
CA ARG A 6 9.57 5.88 -7.55
C ARG A 6 9.90 5.27 -8.92
N GLN A 7 11.08 4.66 -9.09
CA GLN A 7 11.51 4.08 -10.36
C GLN A 7 11.27 2.57 -10.41
N THR A 8 11.57 1.88 -9.31
CA THR A 8 11.55 0.42 -9.21
C THR A 8 10.32 -0.14 -8.52
N PHE A 9 9.50 0.72 -7.90
CA PHE A 9 8.32 0.34 -7.11
C PHE A 9 8.61 -0.56 -5.90
N ARG A 10 9.89 -0.79 -5.59
CA ARG A 10 10.30 -1.61 -4.45
C ARG A 10 10.13 -0.86 -3.13
N PRO A 11 9.73 -1.54 -2.05
CA PRO A 11 9.68 -0.93 -0.74
C PRO A 11 11.06 -0.42 -0.29
N ARG A 12 11.15 0.84 0.16
CA ARG A 12 12.43 1.42 0.64
C ARG A 12 12.95 0.75 1.91
N TYR A 13 12.10 0.00 2.60
CA TYR A 13 12.41 -0.73 3.83
C TYR A 13 12.81 -2.20 3.61
N GLU A 14 13.08 -2.65 2.38
CA GLU A 14 13.44 -4.06 2.09
C GLU A 14 14.65 -4.55 2.90
N ASP A 15 15.70 -3.74 3.04
CA ASP A 15 16.90 -4.12 3.80
C ASP A 15 16.61 -4.23 5.30
N ALA A 16 15.82 -3.31 5.84
CA ALA A 16 15.39 -3.36 7.24
C ALA A 16 14.50 -4.60 7.50
N LEU A 17 13.58 -4.90 6.58
CA LEU A 17 12.73 -6.09 6.62
C LEU A 17 13.58 -7.37 6.65
N LYS A 18 14.61 -7.46 5.80
CA LYS A 18 15.53 -8.61 5.77
C LYS A 18 16.23 -8.83 7.11
N VAL A 19 16.67 -7.77 7.79
CA VAL A 19 17.30 -7.89 9.11
C VAL A 19 16.29 -8.34 10.16
N ALA A 20 15.08 -7.76 10.14
CA ALA A 20 14.03 -8.06 11.10
C ALA A 20 13.57 -9.54 11.02
N VAL A 21 13.32 -10.04 9.81
CA VAL A 21 12.87 -11.44 9.58
C VAL A 21 13.90 -12.47 10.04
N ASN A 22 15.20 -12.16 9.99
CA ASN A 22 16.23 -13.07 10.46
C ASN A 22 16.32 -13.15 11.99
N ARG A 23 15.81 -12.14 12.72
CA ARG A 23 15.95 -12.03 14.18
C ARG A 23 14.63 -12.20 14.93
N HIS A 24 13.51 -12.00 14.25
CA HIS A 24 12.18 -11.96 14.84
C HIS A 24 11.17 -12.70 13.97
N ASP A 25 10.14 -13.26 14.60
CA ASP A 25 8.91 -13.64 13.90
C ASP A 25 8.13 -12.36 13.56
N LEU A 26 7.83 -12.18 12.28
CA LEU A 26 7.28 -10.95 11.73
C LEU A 26 6.01 -11.22 10.95
N SER A 27 4.97 -10.44 11.27
CA SER A 27 3.70 -10.40 10.55
C SER A 27 3.42 -8.98 10.07
N VAL A 28 2.88 -8.86 8.87
CA VAL A 28 2.54 -7.58 8.25
C VAL A 28 1.03 -7.45 8.11
N ILE A 29 0.51 -6.30 8.52
CA ILE A 29 -0.88 -5.93 8.38
C ILE A 29 -0.96 -4.79 7.36
N ASN A 30 -1.50 -5.08 6.18
CA ASN A 30 -1.71 -4.11 5.13
C ASN A 30 -3.11 -3.52 5.25
N ILE A 31 -3.21 -2.30 5.76
CA ILE A 31 -4.47 -1.57 5.85
C ILE A 31 -4.63 -0.76 4.56
N TYR A 32 -5.78 -0.86 3.89
CA TYR A 32 -6.05 -0.11 2.66
C TYR A 32 -7.50 0.35 2.57
N ASP A 33 -7.72 1.54 1.99
CA ASP A 33 -9.05 1.97 1.56
C ASP A 33 -9.29 1.60 0.07
N GLU A 34 -10.54 1.43 -0.34
CA GLU A 34 -10.88 1.20 -1.75
C GLU A 34 -10.56 2.43 -2.63
N ARG A 35 -10.67 3.62 -2.04
CA ARG A 35 -10.33 4.90 -2.67
C ARG A 35 -8.82 5.13 -2.81
N ASP A 36 -7.99 4.38 -2.09
CA ASP A 36 -6.54 4.39 -2.30
C ASP A 36 -6.15 3.67 -3.61
N ARG A 37 -7.05 2.82 -4.13
CA ARG A 37 -6.82 2.03 -5.35
C ARG A 37 -7.48 2.61 -6.59
N THR A 38 -8.45 3.50 -6.40
CA THR A 38 -9.25 4.07 -7.47
C THR A 38 -9.40 5.56 -7.28
N LEU A 39 -9.09 6.33 -8.33
CA LEU A 39 -9.26 7.77 -8.32
C LEU A 39 -10.68 8.10 -8.81
N PRO A 40 -11.59 8.66 -7.99
CA PRO A 40 -12.94 9.01 -8.43
C PRO A 40 -12.92 10.25 -9.33
N ASP A 41 -13.93 10.38 -10.18
CA ASP A 41 -14.13 11.58 -10.99
C ASP A 41 -14.74 12.69 -10.14
N VAL A 42 -13.90 13.59 -9.64
CA VAL A 42 -14.27 14.75 -8.81
C VAL A 42 -13.81 16.07 -9.41
N GLY A 43 -13.42 16.07 -10.70
CA GLY A 43 -12.90 17.24 -11.39
C GLY A 43 -11.45 17.60 -11.00
N LEU A 44 -11.12 18.89 -11.11
CA LEU A 44 -9.80 19.42 -10.78
C LEU A 44 -9.67 19.65 -9.27
N ILE A 45 -8.80 18.90 -8.60
CA ILE A 45 -8.60 19.01 -7.15
C ILE A 45 -7.15 19.38 -6.80
N PRO A 46 -6.93 20.20 -5.76
CA PRO A 46 -5.59 20.39 -5.20
C PRO A 46 -5.22 19.17 -4.34
N VAL A 47 -4.14 18.49 -4.71
CA VAL A 47 -3.53 17.41 -3.94
C VAL A 47 -2.30 17.96 -3.22
N ARG A 48 -2.22 17.76 -1.91
CA ARG A 48 -1.06 18.12 -1.10
C ARG A 48 -0.17 16.91 -0.89
N ASP A 49 1.12 17.08 -1.15
CA ASP A 49 2.15 16.12 -0.75
C ASP A 49 2.51 16.35 0.72
N ASN A 50 2.23 15.36 1.58
CA ASN A 50 2.51 15.45 3.01
C ASN A 50 4.01 15.37 3.36
N GLU A 51 4.88 15.02 2.41
CA GLU A 51 6.33 15.00 2.64
C GLU A 51 7.00 16.33 2.30
N THR A 52 6.44 17.08 1.36
CA THR A 52 7.06 18.31 0.82
C THR A 52 6.22 19.57 0.96
N ASP A 53 5.00 19.44 1.48
CA ASP A 53 3.96 20.48 1.55
C ASP A 53 3.60 21.13 0.20
N ARG A 54 4.01 20.51 -0.92
CA ARG A 54 3.71 21.00 -2.27
C ARG A 54 2.27 20.69 -2.63
N ILE A 55 1.63 21.66 -3.29
CA ILE A 55 0.27 21.52 -3.83
C ILE A 55 0.36 21.32 -5.33
N VAL A 56 -0.22 20.23 -5.82
CA VAL A 56 -0.34 19.90 -7.25
C VAL A 56 -1.82 19.83 -7.61
N TYR A 57 -2.20 20.46 -8.71
CA TYR A 57 -3.56 20.35 -9.24
C TYR A 57 -3.67 19.07 -10.08
N VAL A 58 -4.57 18.18 -9.69
CA VAL A 58 -4.82 16.91 -10.38
C VAL A 58 -6.19 16.94 -11.01
N ASP A 59 -6.25 16.78 -12.32
CA ASP A 59 -7.50 16.68 -13.09
C ASP A 59 -8.00 15.23 -13.08
N THR A 60 -8.87 14.92 -12.13
CA THR A 60 -9.44 13.57 -11.97
C THR A 60 -10.55 13.25 -12.96
N SER A 61 -11.00 14.23 -13.75
CA SER A 61 -12.01 14.04 -14.81
C SER A 61 -11.45 13.32 -16.03
N ARG A 62 -10.13 13.36 -16.20
CA ARG A 62 -9.45 12.64 -17.28
C ARG A 62 -9.38 11.16 -16.96
N LYS A 63 -10.02 10.36 -17.80
CA LYS A 63 -9.96 8.89 -17.72
C LYS A 63 -8.52 8.36 -17.72
N SER A 64 -7.64 8.92 -18.54
CA SER A 64 -6.23 8.51 -18.62
C SER A 64 -5.49 8.67 -17.28
N VAL A 65 -5.74 9.75 -16.54
CA VAL A 65 -5.14 10.00 -15.22
C VAL A 65 -5.63 8.97 -14.21
N ARG A 66 -6.92 8.63 -14.24
CA ARG A 66 -7.49 7.61 -13.34
C ARG A 66 -6.93 6.22 -13.63
N GLU A 67 -6.79 5.86 -14.90
CA GLU A 67 -6.22 4.57 -15.33
C GLU A 67 -4.75 4.46 -14.94
N GLU A 68 -3.95 5.49 -15.22
CA GLU A 68 -2.53 5.54 -14.85
C GLU A 68 -2.33 5.43 -13.33
N TYR A 69 -3.13 6.15 -12.54
CA TYR A 69 -3.10 6.06 -11.08
C TYR A 69 -3.44 4.64 -10.59
N GLY A 70 -4.50 4.03 -11.14
CA GLY A 70 -4.91 2.68 -10.78
C GLY A 70 -3.87 1.61 -11.20
N GLU A 71 -3.17 1.80 -12.31
CA GLU A 71 -2.04 0.95 -12.69
C GLU A 71 -0.84 1.11 -11.78
N TRP A 72 -0.49 2.36 -11.45
CA TRP A 72 0.58 2.69 -10.51
C TRP A 72 0.33 2.05 -9.13
N ALA A 73 -0.89 2.20 -8.59
CA ALA A 73 -1.27 1.64 -7.30
C ALA A 73 -1.22 0.10 -7.31
N ARG A 74 -1.68 -0.53 -8.40
CA ARG A 74 -1.60 -1.99 -8.58
C ARG A 74 -0.15 -2.49 -8.64
N LYS A 75 0.73 -1.80 -9.37
CA LYS A 75 2.16 -2.16 -9.46
C LYS A 75 2.85 -2.03 -8.10
N ALA A 76 2.65 -0.92 -7.40
CA ALA A 76 3.20 -0.68 -6.07
C ALA A 76 2.80 -1.77 -5.06
N TYR A 77 1.51 -2.14 -5.06
CA TYR A 77 1.01 -3.20 -4.20
C TYR A 77 1.56 -4.58 -4.57
N ALA A 78 1.66 -4.88 -5.87
CA ALA A 78 2.23 -6.14 -6.34
C ALA A 78 3.70 -6.30 -5.92
N GLU A 79 4.53 -5.27 -6.12
CA GLU A 79 5.94 -5.29 -5.69
C GLU A 79 6.06 -5.46 -4.17
N THR A 80 5.22 -4.78 -3.39
CA THR A 80 5.19 -4.95 -1.94
C THR A 80 4.90 -6.41 -1.54
N LEU A 81 3.89 -7.02 -2.16
CA LEU A 81 3.56 -8.43 -1.91
C LEU A 81 4.69 -9.39 -2.35
N LEU A 82 5.36 -9.10 -3.47
CA LEU A 82 6.51 -9.88 -3.93
C LEU A 82 7.65 -9.82 -2.91
N THR A 83 7.95 -8.63 -2.37
CA THR A 83 8.96 -8.46 -1.33
C THR A 83 8.57 -9.22 -0.06
N LEU A 84 7.34 -9.11 0.42
CA LEU A 84 6.89 -9.84 1.62
C LEU A 84 6.96 -11.37 1.44
N ARG A 85 6.54 -11.87 0.27
CA ARG A 85 6.63 -13.30 -0.08
C ARG A 85 8.08 -13.79 -0.17
N LYS A 86 8.97 -12.99 -0.74
CA LYS A 86 10.41 -13.30 -0.85
C LYS A 86 11.03 -13.59 0.53
N TYR A 87 10.61 -12.86 1.56
CA TYR A 87 11.09 -13.06 2.93
C TYR A 87 10.19 -13.97 3.78
N LYS A 88 9.19 -14.65 3.18
CA LYS A 88 8.25 -15.55 3.87
C LYS A 88 7.55 -14.89 5.07
N VAL A 89 7.21 -13.61 4.93
CA VAL A 89 6.50 -12.85 5.94
C VAL A 89 5.00 -13.09 5.77
N ASP A 90 4.34 -13.47 6.86
CA ASP A 90 2.88 -13.57 6.88
C ASP A 90 2.28 -12.19 6.67
N THR A 91 1.31 -12.10 5.77
CA THR A 91 0.62 -10.84 5.49
C THR A 91 -0.88 -11.03 5.54
N VAL A 92 -1.57 -10.11 6.22
CA VAL A 92 -3.03 -9.95 6.16
C VAL A 92 -3.36 -8.59 5.59
N SER A 93 -4.34 -8.52 4.70
CA SER A 93 -4.83 -7.25 4.15
C SER A 93 -6.20 -6.94 4.71
N ILE A 94 -6.35 -5.77 5.32
CA ILE A 94 -7.58 -5.32 5.98
C ILE A 94 -8.08 -4.09 5.23
N ARG A 95 -9.35 -4.11 4.82
CA ARG A 95 -9.98 -2.96 4.17
C ARG A 95 -10.57 -2.05 5.25
N THR A 96 -10.42 -0.73 5.12
CA THR A 96 -10.83 0.24 6.15
C THR A 96 -12.35 0.25 6.43
N ASP A 97 -13.16 -0.21 5.49
CA ASP A 97 -14.62 -0.34 5.61
C ASP A 97 -15.09 -1.68 6.22
N GLN A 98 -14.17 -2.60 6.52
CA GLN A 98 -14.46 -3.89 7.13
C GLN A 98 -14.21 -3.88 8.64
N ASP A 99 -14.91 -4.76 9.34
CA ASP A 99 -14.69 -5.01 10.77
C ASP A 99 -13.28 -5.57 10.99
N TYR A 100 -12.36 -4.66 11.35
CA TYR A 100 -10.95 -4.95 11.56
C TYR A 100 -10.71 -5.96 12.70
N VAL A 101 -11.66 -6.14 13.63
CA VAL A 101 -11.52 -7.09 14.74
C VAL A 101 -11.45 -8.52 14.22
N LYS A 102 -12.30 -8.87 13.24
CA LYS A 102 -12.30 -10.22 12.65
C LYS A 102 -11.00 -10.54 11.91
N SER A 103 -10.47 -9.56 11.19
CA SER A 103 -9.21 -9.72 10.45
C SER A 103 -8.00 -9.84 11.37
N LEU A 104 -7.98 -9.11 12.48
CA LEU A 104 -6.93 -9.24 13.50
C LEU A 104 -6.99 -10.61 14.20
N VAL A 105 -8.19 -11.07 14.58
CA VAL A 105 -8.37 -12.39 15.21
C VAL A 105 -7.90 -13.51 14.27
N ALA A 106 -8.22 -13.45 12.98
CA ALA A 106 -7.76 -14.42 11.99
C ALA A 106 -6.22 -14.47 11.86
N LEU A 107 -5.55 -13.31 11.92
CA LEU A 107 -4.09 -13.23 11.90
C LEU A 107 -3.47 -13.97 13.09
N PHE A 108 -4.01 -13.77 14.31
CA PHE A 108 -3.48 -14.41 15.51
C PHE A 108 -3.84 -15.90 15.60
N GLN A 109 -4.99 -16.34 15.07
CA GLN A 109 -5.38 -17.75 15.06
C GLN A 109 -4.55 -18.61 14.10
N THR A 110 -4.04 -18.04 13.00
CA THR A 110 -3.19 -18.77 12.03
C THR A 110 -1.83 -19.17 12.62
N ARG A 111 -1.48 -18.63 13.81
CA ARG A 111 -0.22 -18.87 14.53
C ARG A 111 -0.37 -19.75 15.78
N ALA A 112 -1.59 -20.17 16.13
CA ALA A 112 -1.88 -20.98 17.33
C ALA A 112 -1.80 -22.48 17.05
#